data_AF-A0A961ZLI2-F1
#
_entry.id   AF-A0A961ZLI2-F1
#
_cell.length_a   1.000
_cell.length_b   1.000
_cell.length_c   1.000
_cell.angle_alpha   90.00
_cell.angle_beta   90.00
_cell.angle_gamma   90.00
#
_symmetry.space_group_name_H-M   'P 1'
#
loop_
_entity.id
_entity.type
_entity.pdbx_description
1 polymer ?
#
loop_
_entity_poly.entity_id
_entity_poly.type
_entity_poly.pdbx_seq_one_letter_code
_entity_poly.pdbx_strand_id
1 'polypeptide(L)'
;MTSTSDAQRWPNNDRDTYDRRDYDRRDGGSGSGGRQSRERNIPGEFDYYALVLSWSPTHCESEAGRNDRDALQCGRRDGRRYAFVLHGLWPQYERGFPGNCRTRERPFVPNRVIDEMLDIMPARGLVIHEYKKHGTCSGLDPAGYYEMARRLYNRIRIPERYTNPFEAQFVAPEQLTREIVAANPGLEPNMMAVSCAGPGNRLREIRICYTKSGQLRPCGSNENQRRMCSARQMYVPPVRSTWKPPAGASQRPGDRAAPVEPRRGEPPRGNVPRDRDYLPAPRGI
;
A
#
# COMPACT_ATOMS: atom_id res chain seq x y z
N MET A 1 -29.10 -33.37 -14.16
CA MET A 1 -27.68 -33.77 -14.23
C MET A 1 -26.85 -32.51 -14.29
N THR A 2 -26.14 -32.22 -13.21
CA THR A 2 -25.39 -30.97 -12.95
C THR A 2 -24.02 -31.01 -13.61
N SER A 3 -23.69 -29.99 -14.41
CA SER A 3 -22.38 -29.82 -15.04
C SER A 3 -21.47 -28.97 -14.15
N THR A 4 -20.35 -29.54 -13.73
CA THR A 4 -19.30 -28.91 -12.91
C THR A 4 -18.32 -28.13 -13.80
N SER A 5 -18.08 -26.87 -13.44
CA SER A 5 -17.09 -25.99 -14.07
C SER A 5 -15.66 -26.30 -13.61
N ASP A 6 -14.76 -26.49 -14.58
CA ASP A 6 -13.34 -26.74 -14.39
C ASP A 6 -12.60 -25.57 -13.73
N ALA A 7 -11.92 -25.85 -12.62
CA ALA A 7 -10.96 -24.95 -11.99
C ALA A 7 -9.60 -25.07 -12.71
N GLN A 8 -9.13 -23.97 -13.32
CA GLN A 8 -7.80 -23.90 -13.93
C GLN A 8 -6.69 -24.13 -12.87
N ARG A 9 -5.97 -25.23 -13.07
CA ARG A 9 -4.81 -25.67 -12.30
C ARG A 9 -3.57 -24.87 -12.70
N TRP A 10 -2.99 -24.09 -11.79
CA TRP A 10 -1.71 -23.42 -11.99
C TRP A 10 -0.55 -24.40 -11.70
N PRO A 11 0.52 -24.44 -12.52
CA PRO A 11 1.64 -25.35 -12.33
C PRO A 11 2.51 -24.91 -11.14
N ASN A 12 2.74 -25.83 -10.20
CA ASN A 12 3.76 -25.72 -9.15
C ASN A 12 5.15 -25.63 -9.79
N ASN A 13 5.87 -24.54 -9.55
CA ASN A 13 7.27 -24.43 -9.94
C ASN A 13 8.12 -24.19 -8.68
N ASP A 14 8.51 -25.30 -8.05
CA ASP A 14 9.38 -25.38 -6.86
C ASP A 14 10.86 -25.09 -7.19
N ARG A 15 11.14 -23.90 -7.73
CA ARG A 15 12.52 -23.41 -7.88
C ARG A 15 12.62 -21.95 -7.45
N ASP A 16 12.54 -21.76 -6.13
CA ASP A 16 12.86 -20.52 -5.43
C ASP A 16 14.36 -20.20 -5.46
N THR A 17 14.88 -19.81 -6.63
CA THR A 17 16.11 -19.02 -6.73
C THR A 17 15.76 -17.54 -6.57
N TYR A 18 15.38 -17.18 -5.34
CA TYR A 18 15.24 -15.79 -4.89
C TYR A 18 16.63 -15.22 -4.62
N ASP A 19 17.18 -14.43 -5.55
CA ASP A 19 18.39 -13.64 -5.30
C ASP A 19 18.06 -12.57 -4.24
N ARG A 20 18.66 -12.74 -3.05
CA ARG A 20 18.43 -11.93 -1.85
C ARG A 20 18.84 -10.45 -2.03
N ARG A 21 19.68 -10.15 -3.02
CA ARG A 21 20.45 -8.90 -3.09
C ARG A 21 19.65 -7.65 -3.43
N ASP A 22 18.52 -7.77 -4.12
CA ASP A 22 17.81 -6.58 -4.64
C ASP A 22 16.84 -5.93 -3.66
N TYR A 23 16.24 -6.69 -2.73
CA TYR A 23 15.42 -6.11 -1.67
C TYR A 23 16.28 -5.55 -0.52
N ASP A 24 17.38 -6.22 -0.16
CA ASP A 24 18.29 -5.78 0.92
C ASP A 24 18.92 -4.39 0.67
N ARG A 25 19.02 -3.94 -0.59
CA ARG A 25 19.48 -2.58 -0.94
C ARG A 25 18.47 -1.48 -0.60
N ARG A 26 17.18 -1.79 -0.48
CA ARG A 26 16.12 -0.80 -0.16
C ARG A 26 15.81 -0.64 1.31
N ASP A 27 16.08 -1.68 2.10
CA ASP A 27 15.90 -1.60 3.54
C ASP A 27 16.97 -0.75 4.24
N GLY A 28 17.79 0.02 3.48
CA GLY A 28 18.55 1.15 4.01
C GLY A 28 19.40 0.80 5.23
N GLY A 29 19.84 -0.44 5.30
CA GLY A 29 20.50 -1.01 6.46
C GLY A 29 21.50 -2.02 5.97
N SER A 30 22.61 -1.54 5.40
CA SER A 30 23.86 -2.28 5.52
C SER A 30 24.06 -2.45 7.02
N GLY A 31 23.68 -3.63 7.53
CA GLY A 31 23.72 -3.94 8.93
C GLY A 31 25.18 -3.96 9.38
N SER A 32 25.72 -2.79 9.72
CA SER A 32 26.53 -2.63 10.92
C SER A 32 25.60 -2.86 12.12
N GLY A 33 25.03 -4.06 12.18
CA GLY A 33 24.63 -4.67 13.43
C GLY A 33 25.92 -4.73 14.24
N GLY A 34 26.14 -3.73 15.09
CA GLY A 34 27.13 -3.83 16.13
C GLY A 34 26.94 -5.19 16.79
N ARG A 35 28.03 -5.88 17.11
CA ARG A 35 28.03 -7.28 17.60
C ARG A 35 26.90 -7.60 18.60
N GLN A 36 26.43 -6.61 19.37
CA GLN A 36 25.31 -6.68 20.30
C GLN A 36 23.92 -6.97 19.68
N SER A 37 23.61 -6.62 18.42
CA SER A 37 22.26 -6.84 17.85
C SER A 37 22.04 -8.28 17.36
N ARG A 38 23.10 -8.98 16.96
CA ARG A 38 23.02 -10.39 16.54
C ARG A 38 22.70 -11.32 17.70
N GLU A 39 23.05 -10.95 18.92
CA GLU A 39 22.77 -11.72 20.14
C GLU A 39 21.29 -11.69 20.55
N ARG A 40 20.47 -10.80 19.98
CA ARG A 40 19.05 -10.65 20.33
C ARG A 40 18.09 -11.01 19.19
N ASN A 41 18.41 -11.88 18.23
CA ASN A 41 17.40 -12.31 17.23
C ASN A 41 16.46 -13.38 17.82
N ILE A 42 15.78 -13.04 18.92
CA ILE A 42 14.92 -13.93 19.70
C ILE A 42 13.46 -13.58 19.40
N PRO A 43 12.64 -14.54 18.94
CA PRO A 43 11.22 -14.31 18.73
C PRO A 43 10.51 -13.77 19.99
N GLY A 44 9.76 -12.68 19.85
CA GLY A 44 9.01 -12.04 20.94
C GLY A 44 9.80 -11.02 21.76
N GLU A 45 11.14 -11.02 21.65
CA GLU A 45 12.02 -10.06 22.31
C GLU A 45 12.29 -8.88 21.38
N PHE A 46 11.52 -7.82 21.55
CA PHE A 46 11.63 -6.53 20.87
C PHE A 46 10.96 -5.47 21.73
N ASP A 47 10.98 -4.20 21.34
CA ASP A 47 10.42 -3.11 22.14
C ASP A 47 9.07 -2.62 21.56
N TYR A 48 8.97 -2.53 20.22
CA TYR A 48 7.78 -2.03 19.54
C TYR A 48 7.62 -2.52 18.11
N TYR A 49 6.47 -2.24 17.51
CA TYR A 49 6.25 -2.44 16.08
C TYR A 49 6.36 -1.13 15.32
N ALA A 50 7.01 -1.14 14.16
CA ALA A 50 6.84 -0.12 13.13
C ALA A 50 5.95 -0.69 12.01
N LEU A 51 4.76 -0.12 11.84
CA LEU A 51 3.91 -0.38 10.68
C LEU A 51 4.42 0.46 9.50
N VAL A 52 4.81 -0.19 8.41
CA VAL A 52 5.43 0.46 7.26
C VAL A 52 4.48 0.46 6.08
N LEU A 53 4.15 1.65 5.57
CA LEU A 53 3.30 1.84 4.40
C LEU A 53 4.14 2.43 3.27
N SER A 54 4.29 1.68 2.17
CA SER A 54 5.07 2.09 1.00
C SER A 54 4.21 2.88 0.01
N TRP A 55 4.77 3.96 -0.54
CA TRP A 55 4.15 4.68 -1.65
C TRP A 55 4.38 3.91 -2.95
N SER A 56 3.34 3.20 -3.40
CA SER A 56 3.40 2.31 -4.55
C SER A 56 3.89 2.98 -5.84
N PRO A 57 3.49 4.23 -6.20
CA PRO A 57 4.01 4.88 -7.40
C PRO A 57 5.54 4.99 -7.44
N THR A 58 6.17 5.36 -6.32
CA THR A 58 7.64 5.41 -6.23
C THR A 58 8.26 4.00 -6.30
N HIS A 59 7.56 2.96 -5.83
CA HIS A 59 8.00 1.56 -6.02
C HIS A 59 7.92 1.16 -7.49
N CYS A 60 6.84 1.46 -8.20
CA CYS A 60 6.69 1.07 -9.59
C CYS A 60 7.62 1.82 -10.55
N GLU A 61 8.05 3.05 -10.22
CA GLU A 61 9.04 3.80 -11.02
C GLU A 61 10.49 3.33 -10.83
N SER A 62 10.72 2.45 -9.88
CA SER A 62 12.07 2.02 -9.47
C SER A 62 12.46 0.66 -10.06
N GLU A 63 13.73 0.30 -10.00
CA GLU A 63 14.23 -0.93 -10.64
C GLU A 63 13.52 -2.20 -10.18
N ALA A 64 13.32 -2.38 -8.86
CA ALA A 64 12.60 -3.54 -8.32
C ALA A 64 11.15 -3.61 -8.83
N GLY A 65 10.45 -2.48 -8.92
CA GLY A 65 9.06 -2.45 -9.40
C GLY A 65 8.89 -2.68 -10.89
N ARG A 66 10.00 -2.71 -11.67
CA ARG A 66 10.00 -3.13 -13.08
C ARG A 66 10.12 -4.64 -13.25
N ASN A 67 10.28 -5.40 -12.16
CA ASN A 67 10.33 -6.84 -12.18
C ASN A 67 8.92 -7.43 -12.38
N ASP A 68 8.79 -8.46 -13.22
CA ASP A 68 7.52 -9.15 -13.48
C ASP A 68 6.89 -9.76 -12.21
N ARG A 69 7.70 -10.03 -11.18
CA ARG A 69 7.21 -10.50 -9.87
C ARG A 69 6.34 -9.47 -9.15
N ASP A 70 6.48 -8.19 -9.47
CA ASP A 70 5.67 -7.09 -8.95
C ASP A 70 4.52 -6.70 -9.90
N ALA A 71 4.24 -7.50 -10.94
CA ALA A 71 3.18 -7.19 -11.92
C ALA A 71 1.79 -7.02 -11.27
N LEU A 72 1.53 -7.71 -10.15
CA LEU A 72 0.29 -7.52 -9.38
C LEU A 72 0.15 -6.10 -8.80
N GLN A 73 1.26 -5.40 -8.56
CA GLN A 73 1.29 -4.02 -8.06
C GLN A 73 1.51 -3.00 -9.20
N CYS A 74 2.46 -3.29 -10.09
CA CYS A 74 3.03 -2.33 -11.04
C CYS A 74 2.73 -2.60 -12.52
N GLY A 75 2.06 -3.71 -12.83
CA GLY A 75 1.76 -4.15 -14.20
C GLY A 75 0.28 -4.48 -14.46
N ARG A 76 -0.63 -4.03 -13.60
CA ARG A 76 -2.06 -4.36 -13.70
C ARG A 76 -2.74 -3.77 -14.94
N ARG A 77 -3.71 -4.51 -15.48
CA ARG A 77 -4.53 -4.07 -16.63
C ARG A 77 -6.00 -3.86 -16.29
N ASP A 78 -6.40 -4.14 -15.05
CA ASP A 78 -7.76 -4.01 -14.54
C ASP A 78 -8.13 -2.58 -14.08
N GLY A 79 -7.20 -1.64 -14.24
CA GLY A 79 -7.40 -0.24 -13.86
C GLY A 79 -7.22 0.06 -12.37
N ARG A 80 -7.00 -0.95 -11.51
CA ARG A 80 -6.74 -0.73 -10.08
C ARG A 80 -5.42 0.02 -9.89
N ARG A 81 -5.44 1.02 -9.00
CA ARG A 81 -4.29 1.86 -8.68
C ARG A 81 -3.96 1.71 -7.21
N TYR A 82 -2.67 1.60 -6.90
CA TYR A 82 -2.19 1.55 -5.53
C TYR A 82 -1.53 2.87 -5.17
N ALA A 83 -1.95 3.41 -4.04
CA ALA A 83 -1.32 4.53 -3.35
C ALA A 83 -0.40 3.98 -2.24
N PHE A 84 -0.72 4.25 -0.97
CA PHE A 84 -0.07 3.57 0.15
C PHE A 84 -0.53 2.12 0.26
N VAL A 85 0.42 1.19 0.20
CA VAL A 85 0.22 -0.24 0.44
C VAL A 85 0.97 -0.64 1.70
N LEU A 86 0.52 -1.69 2.37
CA LEU A 86 1.26 -2.26 3.49
C LEU A 86 2.57 -2.84 2.94
N HIS A 87 3.70 -2.32 3.43
CA HIS A 87 5.01 -2.92 3.21
C HIS A 87 5.20 -4.05 4.21
N GLY A 88 5.02 -3.78 5.51
CA GLY A 88 5.21 -4.77 6.56
C GLY A 88 4.94 -4.24 7.96
N LEU A 89 5.05 -5.12 8.95
CA LEU A 89 4.93 -4.83 10.37
C LEU A 89 6.20 -5.29 11.09
N TRP A 90 7.09 -4.37 11.43
CA TRP A 90 8.45 -4.73 11.83
C TRP A 90 8.61 -4.66 13.34
N PRO A 91 8.95 -5.76 14.02
CA PRO A 91 9.49 -5.69 15.37
C PRO A 91 10.77 -4.85 15.38
N GLN A 92 10.85 -3.89 16.30
CA GLN A 92 11.96 -2.95 16.45
C GLN A 92 12.48 -2.99 17.88
N TYR A 93 13.78 -2.75 18.04
CA TYR A 93 14.33 -2.28 19.30
C TYR A 93 14.30 -0.76 19.34
N GLU A 94 14.44 -0.15 20.53
CA GLU A 94 14.66 1.29 20.67
C GLU A 94 15.85 1.78 19.83
N ARG A 95 16.84 0.90 19.62
CA ARG A 95 17.95 1.08 18.68
C ARG A 95 18.23 -0.22 17.92
N GLY A 96 18.09 -0.18 16.60
CA GLY A 96 18.21 -1.35 15.73
C GLY A 96 16.95 -2.21 15.74
N PHE A 97 17.06 -3.42 15.18
CA PHE A 97 15.92 -4.32 15.03
C PHE A 97 16.36 -5.78 14.97
N PRO A 98 15.53 -6.72 15.46
CA PRO A 98 15.74 -8.13 15.21
C PRO A 98 15.35 -8.49 13.77
N GLY A 99 16.02 -9.49 13.19
CA GLY A 99 15.68 -9.96 11.85
C GLY A 99 16.06 -11.41 11.62
N ASN A 100 15.25 -12.12 10.83
CA ASN A 100 15.41 -13.54 10.54
C ASN A 100 15.52 -14.39 11.81
N CYS A 101 14.65 -14.16 12.78
CA CYS A 101 14.70 -14.84 14.07
C CYS A 101 14.50 -16.35 13.90
N ARG A 102 15.24 -17.14 14.69
CA ARG A 102 15.22 -18.60 14.58
C ARG A 102 13.92 -19.16 15.14
N THR A 103 13.18 -19.87 14.30
CA THR A 103 11.97 -20.62 14.67
C THR A 103 12.27 -22.11 14.77
N ARG A 104 11.39 -22.87 15.44
CA ARG A 104 11.51 -24.35 15.53
C ARG A 104 11.44 -25.02 14.16
N GLU A 105 10.50 -24.56 13.35
CA GLU A 105 10.29 -25.03 11.98
C GLU A 105 10.79 -24.00 10.97
N ARG A 106 10.99 -24.42 9.73
CA ARG A 106 11.34 -23.49 8.64
C ARG A 106 10.17 -22.50 8.45
N PRO A 107 10.40 -21.18 8.47
CA PRO A 107 9.34 -20.20 8.28
C PRO A 107 8.60 -20.44 6.96
N PHE A 108 7.28 -20.60 7.06
CA PHE A 108 6.36 -20.83 5.94
C PHE A 108 5.12 -19.97 6.12
N VAL A 109 4.60 -19.42 5.03
CA VAL A 109 3.34 -18.67 5.01
C VAL A 109 2.32 -19.45 4.18
N PRO A 110 1.19 -19.91 4.75
CA PRO A 110 0.17 -20.62 4.00
C PRO A 110 -0.39 -19.78 2.85
N ASN A 111 -0.66 -20.40 1.69
CA ASN A 111 -1.20 -19.69 0.52
C ASN A 111 -2.45 -18.88 0.83
N ARG A 112 -3.35 -19.42 1.67
CA ARG A 112 -4.55 -18.70 2.14
C ARG A 112 -4.20 -17.35 2.79
N VAL A 113 -3.20 -17.33 3.68
CA VAL A 113 -2.75 -16.10 4.36
C VAL A 113 -2.12 -15.13 3.34
N ILE A 114 -1.39 -15.64 2.35
CA ILE A 114 -0.85 -14.82 1.27
C ILE A 114 -1.99 -14.15 0.50
N ASP A 115 -2.96 -14.94 0.02
CA ASP A 115 -4.08 -14.48 -0.81
C ASP A 115 -4.93 -13.44 -0.07
N GLU A 116 -5.18 -13.66 1.22
CA GLU A 116 -5.90 -12.74 2.10
C GLU A 116 -5.18 -11.39 2.28
N MET A 117 -3.89 -11.27 1.96
CA MET A 117 -3.12 -10.03 2.08
C MET A 117 -2.91 -9.27 0.77
N LEU A 118 -3.19 -9.88 -0.39
CA LEU A 118 -2.85 -9.29 -1.70
C LEU A 118 -3.63 -8.02 -2.07
N ASP A 119 -4.72 -7.73 -1.39
CA ASP A 119 -5.48 -6.48 -1.53
C ASP A 119 -4.76 -5.27 -0.92
N ILE A 120 -3.91 -5.46 0.10
CA ILE A 120 -3.14 -4.38 0.76
C ILE A 120 -1.62 -4.57 0.67
N MET A 121 -1.13 -5.76 0.32
CA MET A 121 0.27 -6.11 0.04
C MET A 121 0.36 -6.76 -1.35
N PRO A 122 0.34 -5.99 -2.44
CA PRO A 122 0.06 -6.50 -3.79
C PRO A 122 1.24 -7.23 -4.47
N ALA A 123 1.99 -8.05 -3.72
CA ALA A 123 3.03 -8.93 -4.23
C ALA A 123 3.17 -10.17 -3.32
N ARG A 124 3.02 -11.38 -3.87
CA ARG A 124 3.16 -12.63 -3.09
C ARG A 124 4.54 -12.74 -2.43
N GLY A 125 5.58 -12.40 -3.17
CA GLY A 125 6.96 -12.42 -2.70
C GLY A 125 7.20 -11.49 -1.51
N LEU A 126 6.51 -10.33 -1.49
CA LEU A 126 6.56 -9.40 -0.38
C LEU A 126 6.01 -10.05 0.89
N VAL A 127 4.81 -10.63 0.82
CA VAL A 127 4.21 -11.34 1.98
C VAL A 127 5.17 -12.42 2.50
N ILE A 128 5.73 -13.26 1.65
CA ILE A 128 6.65 -14.31 2.11
C ILE A 128 7.93 -13.72 2.75
N HIS A 129 8.50 -12.67 2.14
CA HIS A 129 9.71 -12.02 2.64
C HIS A 129 9.50 -11.38 4.01
N GLU A 130 8.43 -10.63 4.16
CA GLU A 130 8.11 -9.88 5.37
C GLU A 130 7.91 -10.77 6.58
N TYR A 131 7.20 -11.89 6.41
CA TYR A 131 7.07 -12.85 7.50
C TYR A 131 8.41 -13.46 7.87
N LYS A 132 9.20 -13.91 6.88
CA LYS A 132 10.48 -14.56 7.13
C LYS A 132 11.47 -13.65 7.84
N LYS A 133 11.58 -12.39 7.39
CA LYS A 133 12.54 -11.40 7.91
C LYS A 133 12.07 -10.78 9.22
N HIS A 134 10.81 -10.37 9.30
CA HIS A 134 10.28 -9.59 10.42
C HIS A 134 9.24 -10.36 11.24
N GLY A 135 8.31 -11.06 10.59
CA GLY A 135 7.26 -11.83 11.27
C GLY A 135 7.79 -12.89 12.23
N THR A 136 8.85 -13.61 11.86
CA THR A 136 9.51 -14.61 12.72
C THR A 136 10.01 -14.03 14.05
N CYS A 137 10.33 -12.74 14.10
CA CYS A 137 10.77 -12.04 15.31
C CYS A 137 9.62 -11.57 16.20
N SER A 138 8.39 -11.57 15.70
CA SER A 138 7.22 -11.16 16.48
C SER A 138 6.82 -12.18 17.57
N GLY A 139 7.22 -13.44 17.41
CA GLY A 139 6.74 -14.55 18.23
C GLY A 139 5.34 -15.06 17.85
N LEU A 140 4.70 -14.44 16.85
CA LEU A 140 3.41 -14.87 16.31
C LEU A 140 3.62 -15.86 15.16
N ASP A 141 2.63 -16.72 14.94
CA ASP A 141 2.53 -17.52 13.73
C ASP A 141 2.16 -16.62 12.52
N PRO A 142 2.19 -17.14 11.27
CA PRO A 142 1.92 -16.31 10.09
C PRO A 142 0.53 -15.67 10.12
N ALA A 143 -0.49 -16.43 10.55
CA ALA A 143 -1.86 -15.94 10.58
C ALA A 143 -2.02 -14.79 11.59
N GLY A 144 -1.56 -14.97 12.83
CA GLY A 144 -1.64 -13.94 13.86
C GLY A 144 -0.79 -12.71 13.55
N TYR A 145 0.38 -12.88 12.91
CA TYR A 145 1.20 -11.76 12.46
C TYR A 145 0.47 -10.90 11.42
N TYR A 146 -0.12 -11.52 10.40
CA TYR A 146 -0.83 -10.78 9.35
C TYR A 146 -2.18 -10.23 9.80
N GLU A 147 -2.86 -10.90 10.73
CA GLU A 147 -4.05 -10.36 11.38
C GLU A 147 -3.72 -9.05 12.14
N MET A 148 -2.65 -9.06 12.94
CA MET A 148 -2.14 -7.85 13.61
C MET A 148 -1.79 -6.76 12.59
N ALA A 149 -1.03 -7.09 11.56
CA ALA A 149 -0.59 -6.13 10.55
C ALA A 149 -1.78 -5.48 9.82
N ARG A 150 -2.76 -6.29 9.37
CA ARG A 150 -3.99 -5.79 8.74
C ARG A 150 -4.82 -4.94 9.69
N ARG A 151 -4.98 -5.37 10.95
CA ARG A 151 -5.72 -4.59 11.96
C ARG A 151 -5.10 -3.21 12.15
N LEU A 152 -3.77 -3.11 12.24
CA LEU A 152 -3.08 -1.83 12.39
C LEU A 152 -3.15 -0.99 11.11
N TYR A 153 -3.00 -1.60 9.93
CA TYR A 153 -3.18 -0.93 8.64
C TYR A 153 -4.58 -0.30 8.50
N ASN A 154 -5.63 -1.04 8.82
CA ASN A 154 -7.01 -0.58 8.70
C ASN A 154 -7.40 0.53 9.69
N ARG A 155 -6.61 0.76 10.74
CA ARG A 155 -6.84 1.87 11.68
C ARG A 155 -6.35 3.21 11.14
N ILE A 156 -5.45 3.21 10.16
CA ILE A 156 -4.84 4.43 9.63
C ILE A 156 -5.71 5.00 8.51
N ARG A 157 -6.15 6.23 8.71
CA ARG A 157 -6.86 7.05 7.72
C ARG A 157 -5.83 7.85 6.92
N ILE A 158 -5.77 7.57 5.62
CA ILE A 158 -4.93 8.33 4.69
C ILE A 158 -5.74 9.54 4.18
N PRO A 159 -5.20 10.78 4.23
CA PRO A 159 -5.89 11.95 3.68
C PRO A 159 -6.22 11.77 2.19
N GLU A 160 -7.39 12.27 1.78
CA GLU A 160 -7.96 12.02 0.44
C GLU A 160 -6.99 12.31 -0.71
N ARG A 161 -6.21 13.40 -0.60
CA ARG A 161 -5.21 13.79 -1.61
C ARG A 161 -4.10 12.76 -1.84
N TYR A 162 -3.98 11.76 -0.98
CA TYR A 162 -3.01 10.66 -1.12
C TYR A 162 -3.67 9.32 -1.42
N THR A 163 -4.99 9.22 -1.44
CA THR A 163 -5.67 7.95 -1.72
C THR A 163 -5.68 7.62 -3.21
N ASN A 164 -5.89 8.63 -4.07
CA ASN A 164 -5.92 8.44 -5.52
C ASN A 164 -5.46 9.69 -6.31
N PRO A 165 -4.26 10.27 -6.04
CA PRO A 165 -3.80 11.46 -6.75
C PRO A 165 -3.44 11.17 -8.21
N PHE A 166 -4.10 11.84 -9.15
CA PHE A 166 -3.79 11.73 -10.59
C PHE A 166 -2.69 12.69 -11.05
N GLU A 167 -2.38 13.70 -10.24
CA GLU A 167 -1.34 14.68 -10.51
C GLU A 167 -0.17 14.53 -9.54
N ALA A 168 1.02 14.86 -10.02
CA ALA A 168 2.19 14.86 -9.17
C ALA A 168 2.13 16.03 -8.19
N GLN A 169 2.58 15.80 -6.96
CA GLN A 169 2.56 16.81 -5.91
C GLN A 169 3.97 17.05 -5.39
N PHE A 170 4.19 18.23 -4.80
CA PHE A 170 5.41 18.58 -4.10
C PHE A 170 5.09 18.98 -2.67
N VAL A 171 5.39 18.10 -1.71
CA VAL A 171 4.93 18.22 -0.33
C VAL A 171 6.10 18.17 0.64
N ALA A 172 6.13 19.06 1.64
CA ALA A 172 7.10 18.98 2.72
C ALA A 172 6.82 17.74 3.62
N PRO A 173 7.84 17.01 4.10
CA PRO A 173 7.63 15.87 5.01
C PRO A 173 6.76 16.24 6.22
N GLU A 174 6.99 17.41 6.80
CA GLU A 174 6.24 17.91 7.96
C GLU A 174 4.77 18.20 7.60
N GLN A 175 4.49 18.61 6.36
CA GLN A 175 3.11 18.79 5.91
C GLN A 175 2.38 17.45 5.78
N LEU A 176 3.02 16.44 5.19
CA LEU A 176 2.46 15.08 5.13
C LEU A 176 2.18 14.54 6.54
N THR A 177 3.13 14.69 7.47
CA THR A 177 2.95 14.31 8.87
C THR A 177 1.76 15.01 9.52
N ARG A 178 1.66 16.34 9.38
CA ARG A 178 0.53 17.10 9.96
C ARG A 178 -0.83 16.63 9.45
N GLU A 179 -0.94 16.33 8.17
CA GLU A 179 -2.21 15.91 7.57
C GLU A 179 -2.59 14.49 7.96
N ILE A 180 -1.63 13.58 8.04
CA ILE A 180 -1.88 12.22 8.57
C ILE A 180 -2.29 12.29 10.03
N VAL A 181 -1.59 13.08 10.86
CA VAL A 181 -1.96 13.31 12.27
C VAL A 181 -3.38 13.88 12.38
N ALA A 182 -3.71 14.91 11.58
CA ALA A 182 -5.03 15.52 11.60
C ALA A 182 -6.17 14.53 11.22
N ALA A 183 -5.89 13.57 10.34
CA ALA A 183 -6.85 12.55 9.94
C ALA A 183 -7.02 11.41 10.98
N ASN A 184 -6.09 11.27 11.93
CA ASN A 184 -5.99 10.13 12.85
C ASN A 184 -5.96 10.58 14.32
N PRO A 185 -7.12 10.66 15.00
CA PRO A 185 -7.16 11.01 16.42
C PRO A 185 -6.30 10.07 17.28
N GLY A 186 -5.45 10.66 18.13
CA GLY A 186 -4.53 9.93 19.00
C GLY A 186 -3.15 9.65 18.39
N LEU A 187 -2.95 9.91 17.09
CA LEU A 187 -1.62 9.89 16.47
C LEU A 187 -0.93 11.24 16.67
N GLU A 188 0.30 11.22 17.15
CA GLU A 188 1.13 12.43 17.33
C GLU A 188 2.32 12.43 16.35
N PRO A 189 2.91 13.60 16.05
CA PRO A 189 4.03 13.69 15.10
C PRO A 189 5.26 12.84 15.46
N ASN A 190 5.52 12.58 16.74
CA ASN A 190 6.64 11.73 17.19
C ASN A 190 6.35 10.22 17.13
N MET A 191 5.12 9.83 16.79
CA MET A 191 4.68 8.44 16.63
C MET A 191 4.78 7.95 15.19
N MET A 192 5.25 8.81 14.28
CA MET A 192 5.42 8.48 12.88
C MET A 192 6.67 9.14 12.28
N ALA A 193 7.13 8.60 11.17
CA ALA A 193 8.17 9.19 10.35
C ALA A 193 7.89 9.01 8.87
N VAL A 194 8.39 9.95 8.07
CA VAL A 194 8.31 9.97 6.62
C VAL A 194 9.69 9.68 6.05
N SER A 195 9.76 8.74 5.11
CA SER A 195 10.96 8.41 4.36
C SER A 195 10.90 8.97 2.94
N CYS A 196 12.01 9.53 2.48
CA CYS A 196 12.18 9.96 1.10
C CYS A 196 13.55 9.57 0.57
N ALA A 197 13.63 9.26 -0.73
CA ALA A 197 14.91 8.87 -1.34
C ALA A 197 14.92 9.09 -2.86
N GLY A 198 16.10 8.90 -3.44
CA GLY A 198 16.31 8.97 -4.88
C GLY A 198 16.19 10.39 -5.45
N PRO A 199 16.20 10.53 -6.78
CA PRO A 199 16.15 11.84 -7.42
C PRO A 199 14.89 12.62 -7.02
N GLY A 200 15.03 13.92 -6.74
CA GLY A 200 13.91 14.78 -6.34
C GLY A 200 13.29 14.46 -4.97
N ASN A 201 13.97 13.70 -4.11
CA ASN A 201 13.50 13.31 -2.78
C ASN A 201 12.10 12.69 -2.82
N ARG A 202 11.94 11.63 -3.62
CA ARG A 202 10.65 10.97 -3.81
C ARG A 202 10.12 10.41 -2.49
N LEU A 203 8.84 10.63 -2.20
CA LEU A 203 8.14 9.96 -1.10
C LEU A 203 8.28 8.45 -1.25
N ARG A 204 8.77 7.78 -0.21
CA ARG A 204 9.03 6.34 -0.25
C ARG A 204 8.07 5.55 0.59
N GLU A 205 7.93 5.95 1.84
CA GLU A 205 7.12 5.26 2.83
C GLU A 205 6.82 6.19 4.00
N ILE A 206 5.79 5.83 4.76
CA ILE A 206 5.58 6.32 6.12
C ILE A 206 5.70 5.15 7.09
N ARG A 207 6.18 5.42 8.29
CA ARG A 207 6.24 4.46 9.38
C ARG A 207 5.46 4.99 10.56
N ILE A 208 4.66 4.13 11.20
CA ILE A 208 3.85 4.47 12.37
C ILE A 208 4.16 3.46 13.47
N CYS A 209 4.45 3.95 14.66
CA CYS A 209 4.95 3.12 15.75
C CYS A 209 3.84 2.71 16.72
N TYR A 210 3.85 1.43 17.09
CA TYR A 210 2.89 0.82 17.99
C TYR A 210 3.58 0.04 19.09
N THR A 211 2.98 -0.01 20.28
CA THR A 211 3.34 -0.99 21.30
C THR A 211 3.12 -2.42 20.79
N LYS A 212 3.65 -3.42 21.50
CA LYS A 212 3.37 -4.84 21.19
C LYS A 212 1.88 -5.19 21.19
N SER A 213 1.09 -4.49 22.01
CA SER A 213 -0.37 -4.65 22.10
C SER A 213 -1.14 -3.88 21.01
N GLY A 214 -0.44 -3.13 20.13
CA GLY A 214 -1.05 -2.40 19.02
C GLY A 214 -1.66 -1.06 19.40
N GLN A 215 -1.17 -0.43 20.48
CA GLN A 215 -1.50 0.96 20.83
C GLN A 215 -0.47 1.91 20.22
N LEU A 216 -0.87 3.11 19.84
CA LEU A 216 0.06 4.11 19.31
C LEU A 216 1.10 4.49 20.38
N ARG A 217 2.35 4.73 19.95
CA ARG A 217 3.43 5.16 20.84
C ARG A 217 4.44 6.05 20.09
N PRO A 218 5.23 6.85 20.81
CA PRO A 218 6.39 7.50 20.21
C PRO A 218 7.35 6.48 19.59
N CYS A 219 7.91 6.82 18.44
CA CYS A 219 8.90 5.98 17.78
C CYS A 219 10.26 6.01 18.49
N GLY A 220 11.01 4.91 18.34
CA GLY A 220 12.41 4.82 18.76
C GLY A 220 13.35 5.55 17.81
N SER A 221 14.65 5.37 18.03
CA SER A 221 15.69 6.09 17.26
C SER A 221 15.81 5.66 15.79
N ASN A 222 15.23 4.52 15.42
CA ASN A 222 15.24 4.00 14.06
C ASN A 222 14.41 4.88 13.12
N GLU A 223 13.29 5.42 13.59
CA GLU A 223 12.40 6.29 12.84
C GLU A 223 12.77 7.78 13.03
N ASN A 224 14.06 8.08 13.04
CA ASN A 224 14.52 9.46 13.14
C ASN A 224 14.17 10.23 11.85
N GLN A 225 13.20 11.14 11.92
CA GLN A 225 12.70 11.91 10.77
C GLN A 225 13.82 12.56 9.94
N ARG A 226 14.82 13.18 10.57
CA ARG A 226 15.92 13.87 9.85
C ARG A 226 16.79 12.90 9.06
N ARG A 227 16.97 11.67 9.54
CA ARG A 227 17.71 10.62 8.82
C ARG A 227 16.89 9.97 7.72
N MET A 228 15.57 9.81 7.93
CA MET A 228 14.67 9.19 6.97
C MET A 228 14.31 10.11 5.80
N CYS A 229 14.19 11.40 6.07
CA CYS A 229 14.00 12.41 5.03
C CYS A 229 14.42 13.80 5.55
N SER A 230 15.51 14.34 5.00
CA SER A 230 16.01 15.68 5.32
C SER A 230 15.58 16.74 4.29
N ALA A 231 14.75 16.36 3.33
CA ALA A 231 14.33 17.25 2.25
C ALA A 231 13.33 18.30 2.76
N ARG A 232 13.44 19.54 2.29
CA ARG A 232 12.43 20.60 2.56
C ARG A 232 11.11 20.33 1.83
N GLN A 233 11.20 19.64 0.69
CA GLN A 233 10.07 19.29 -0.15
C GLN A 233 10.37 17.96 -0.86
N MET A 234 9.36 17.10 -0.95
CA MET A 234 9.43 15.79 -1.58
C MET A 234 8.57 15.79 -2.85
N TYR A 235 9.05 15.09 -3.87
CA TYR A 235 8.23 14.73 -5.01
C TYR A 235 7.32 13.55 -4.65
N VAL A 236 6.01 13.69 -4.87
CA VAL A 236 5.01 12.63 -4.67
C VAL A 236 4.44 12.25 -6.05
N PRO A 237 4.92 11.15 -6.65
CA PRO A 237 4.43 10.73 -7.95
C PRO A 237 2.94 10.34 -7.89
N PRO A 238 2.15 10.61 -8.94
CA PRO A 238 0.74 10.27 -8.98
C PRO A 238 0.52 8.77 -9.05
N VAL A 239 -0.67 8.32 -8.68
CA VAL A 239 -1.08 6.94 -8.90
C VAL A 239 -1.40 6.73 -10.39
N ARG A 240 -0.67 5.82 -11.02
CA ARG A 240 -0.86 5.51 -12.43
C ARG A 240 -1.71 4.24 -12.56
N SER A 241 -2.69 4.25 -13.46
CA SER A 241 -3.18 2.99 -14.01
C SER A 241 -2.05 2.43 -14.85
N THR A 242 -1.66 1.21 -14.58
CA THR A 242 -0.65 0.48 -15.36
C THR A 242 -1.21 -0.03 -16.70
N TRP A 243 -2.43 0.40 -17.05
CA TRP A 243 -2.97 0.26 -18.40
C TRP A 243 -2.18 1.14 -19.38
N LYS A 244 -1.31 0.50 -20.15
CA LYS A 244 -0.80 1.05 -21.40
C LYS A 244 -1.85 0.71 -22.48
N PRO A 245 -2.40 1.69 -23.22
CA PRO A 245 -3.18 1.38 -24.41
C PRO A 245 -2.36 0.47 -25.33
N PRO A 246 -2.96 -0.48 -26.05
CA PRO A 246 -2.24 -1.22 -27.08
C PRO A 246 -1.54 -0.23 -28.02
N ALA A 247 -0.28 -0.54 -28.38
CA ALA A 247 0.49 0.31 -29.28
C ALA A 247 -0.30 0.50 -30.58
N GLY A 248 -0.75 1.74 -30.85
CA GLY A 248 -1.63 2.06 -31.97
C GLY A 248 -2.90 2.83 -31.59
N ALA A 249 -3.31 2.84 -30.32
CA ALA A 249 -4.38 3.71 -29.86
C ALA A 249 -3.83 5.13 -29.57
N SER A 250 -3.58 5.91 -30.63
CA SER A 250 -3.47 7.36 -30.46
C SER A 250 -4.86 7.87 -30.10
N GLN A 251 -5.01 8.43 -28.90
CA GLN A 251 -6.17 9.25 -28.61
C GLN A 251 -6.04 10.48 -29.50
N ARG A 252 -6.77 10.48 -30.61
CA ARG A 252 -6.94 11.69 -31.41
C ARG A 252 -7.66 12.72 -30.51
N PRO A 253 -7.23 14.00 -30.50
CA PRO A 253 -7.99 15.05 -29.83
C PRO A 253 -9.31 15.22 -30.58
N GLY A 254 -10.34 14.47 -30.17
CA GLY A 254 -11.61 14.37 -30.88
C GLY A 254 -12.62 13.43 -30.24
N ASP A 255 -12.20 12.46 -29.43
CA ASP A 255 -13.12 11.48 -28.80
C ASP A 255 -13.85 12.02 -27.54
N ARG A 256 -14.01 13.34 -27.42
CA ARG A 256 -15.11 13.87 -26.60
C ARG A 256 -16.38 13.56 -27.38
N ALA A 257 -17.20 12.65 -26.86
CA ALA A 257 -18.53 12.37 -27.39
C ALA A 257 -19.25 13.69 -27.68
N ALA A 258 -19.41 14.00 -28.97
CA ALA A 258 -20.23 15.13 -29.40
C ALA A 258 -21.68 14.87 -28.96
N PRO A 259 -22.44 15.91 -28.59
CA PRO A 259 -23.88 15.76 -28.39
C PRO A 259 -24.49 15.22 -29.69
N VAL A 260 -25.25 14.14 -29.58
CA VAL A 260 -25.95 13.53 -30.72
C VAL A 260 -26.97 14.55 -31.23
N GLU A 261 -26.70 15.19 -32.37
CA GLU A 261 -27.72 15.94 -33.10
C GLU A 261 -28.76 14.95 -33.66
N PRO A 262 -30.07 15.28 -33.62
CA PRO A 262 -31.09 14.45 -34.24
C PRO A 262 -30.91 14.44 -35.76
N ARG A 263 -31.03 13.26 -36.38
CA ARG A 263 -30.98 13.12 -37.84
C ARG A 263 -32.16 13.87 -38.48
N ARG A 264 -31.87 14.65 -39.53
CA ARG A 264 -32.91 15.29 -40.36
C ARG A 264 -33.88 14.22 -40.89
N GLY A 265 -35.16 14.36 -40.55
CA GLY A 265 -36.24 13.51 -41.06
C GLY A 265 -37.20 12.97 -39.99
N GLU A 266 -36.91 13.15 -38.70
CA GLU A 266 -37.83 12.77 -37.63
C GLU A 266 -38.75 13.96 -37.25
N PRO A 267 -40.08 13.79 -37.23
CA PRO A 267 -40.98 14.88 -36.84
C PRO A 267 -40.76 15.24 -35.36
N PRO A 268 -40.76 16.53 -35.00
CA PRO A 268 -40.50 16.95 -33.64
C PRO A 268 -41.61 16.44 -32.71
N ARG A 269 -41.21 15.75 -31.62
CA ARG A 269 -42.13 15.47 -30.51
C ARG A 269 -42.51 16.81 -29.90
N GLY A 270 -43.77 17.19 -30.07
CA GLY A 270 -44.31 18.45 -29.57
C GLY A 270 -44.14 18.58 -28.06
N ASN A 271 -43.66 19.75 -27.65
CA ASN A 271 -43.74 20.21 -26.27
C ASN A 271 -45.21 20.36 -25.89
N VAL A 272 -45.67 19.56 -24.92
CA VAL A 272 -46.92 19.83 -24.21
C VAL A 272 -46.62 20.89 -23.14
N PRO A 273 -47.32 22.04 -23.11
CA PRO A 273 -47.08 23.07 -22.09
C PRO A 273 -47.50 22.59 -20.70
N ARG A 274 -46.73 23.03 -19.69
CA ARG A 274 -47.16 23.01 -18.29
C ARG A 274 -48.30 24.00 -18.14
N ASP A 275 -49.48 23.50 -17.76
CA ASP A 275 -50.50 24.32 -17.11
C ASP A 275 -50.67 23.92 -15.65
N ARG A 276 -51.00 24.96 -14.89
CA ARG A 276 -51.11 25.03 -13.43
C ARG A 276 -52.43 24.42 -12.94
N ASP A 277 -52.44 24.20 -11.62
CA ASP A 277 -53.62 24.15 -10.74
C ASP A 277 -54.54 22.92 -10.83
N TYR A 278 -54.48 22.04 -9.81
CA TYR A 278 -55.57 21.88 -8.82
C TYR A 278 -55.21 20.81 -7.77
N LEU A 279 -55.25 21.21 -6.49
CA LEU A 279 -55.41 20.29 -5.35
C LEU A 279 -56.83 19.71 -5.36
N PRO A 280 -57.03 18.49 -4.86
CA PRO A 280 -58.19 18.24 -4.02
C PRO A 280 -57.83 17.65 -2.64
N ALA A 281 -58.67 18.05 -1.69
CA ALA A 281 -58.68 17.79 -0.25
C ALA A 281 -58.79 16.29 0.14
N PRO A 282 -58.49 15.93 1.41
CA PRO A 282 -58.51 14.55 1.88
C PRO A 282 -59.95 14.07 2.14
N ARG A 283 -60.19 12.78 1.90
CA ARG A 283 -61.32 12.05 2.48
C ARG A 283 -60.77 10.99 3.42
N GLY A 284 -61.10 11.12 4.71
CA GLY A 284 -60.96 10.05 5.68
C GLY A 284 -62.09 9.03 5.54
N ILE A 285 -61.81 7.80 5.96
CA ILE A 285 -62.48 7.06 7.03
C ILE A 285 -61.36 6.35 7.81
#